data_AF-A0AAC9WPF9-F1
#
_entry.id   AF-A0AAC9WPF9-F1
#
_cell.length_a   1.000
_cell.length_b   1.000
_cell.length_c   1.000
_cell.angle_alpha   90.00
_cell.angle_beta   90.00
_cell.angle_gamma   90.00
#
_symmetry.space_group_name_H-M   'P 1'
#
loop_
_entity.id
_entity.type
_entity.pdbx_description
1 polymer ?
#
loop_
_entity_poly.entity_id
_entity_poly.type
_entity_poly.pdbx_seq_one_letter_code
_entity_poly.pdbx_strand_id
1 'polypeptide(L)'
;MYTRILGFAAVAACLAMPVSAAVALGDAAGSYSISPASSSIRFSIGKVGGGGLNGTFARFKGSIRIDNSDVGRSAVNFTIFPESVGTGQGRIDAFLRSDAVFDAANSPEIQFRSTSVTRTSDTTALVSGRLTARGKTFPEKFTAELGGLKAGMIKFHVTGKVLRSRYGMDVGTPIYSNIVDFDMTLTGKRG
;
A
#
# COMPACT_ATOMS: atom_id res chain seq x y z
N MET A 1 -54.55 -55.83 22.38
CA MET A 1 -54.13 -54.50 22.86
C MET A 1 -52.67 -54.32 22.43
N TYR A 2 -52.40 -53.72 21.26
CA TYR A 2 -51.05 -53.54 20.72
C TYR A 2 -50.83 -52.07 20.41
N THR A 3 -49.96 -51.42 21.20
CA THR A 3 -49.61 -50.01 21.08
C THR A 3 -48.43 -49.87 20.13
N ARG A 4 -48.59 -49.12 19.02
CA ARG A 4 -47.53 -48.78 18.06
C ARG A 4 -46.85 -47.49 18.51
N ILE A 5 -45.53 -47.53 18.72
CA ILE A 5 -44.70 -46.35 18.99
C ILE A 5 -44.16 -45.86 17.64
N LEU A 6 -44.55 -44.64 17.23
CA LEU A 6 -43.93 -43.92 16.11
C LEU A 6 -42.70 -43.18 16.63
N GLY A 7 -41.51 -43.57 16.20
CA GLY A 7 -40.27 -42.81 16.41
C GLY A 7 -40.12 -41.72 15.34
N PHE A 8 -40.05 -40.46 15.77
CA PHE A 8 -39.66 -39.33 14.93
C PHE A 8 -38.14 -39.35 14.73
N ALA A 9 -37.69 -39.56 13.49
CA ALA A 9 -36.30 -39.34 13.11
C ALA A 9 -36.11 -37.85 12.77
N ALA A 10 -35.37 -37.13 13.61
CA ALA A 10 -34.96 -35.76 13.34
C ALA A 10 -33.78 -35.77 12.34
N VAL A 11 -34.01 -35.26 11.13
CA VAL A 11 -32.96 -35.07 10.12
C VAL A 11 -32.27 -33.73 10.42
N ALA A 12 -31.03 -33.79 10.92
CA ALA A 12 -30.19 -32.61 11.11
C ALA A 12 -29.63 -32.16 9.75
N ALA A 13 -30.19 -31.10 9.19
CA ALA A 13 -29.66 -30.45 8.00
C ALA A 13 -28.42 -29.60 8.37
N CYS A 14 -27.22 -30.14 8.10
CA CYS A 14 -25.98 -29.36 8.13
C CYS A 14 -26.04 -28.30 7.01
N LEU A 15 -26.28 -27.04 7.37
CA LEU A 15 -26.06 -25.89 6.50
C LEU A 15 -24.56 -25.72 6.31
N ALA A 16 -24.01 -26.29 5.23
CA ALA A 16 -22.66 -25.98 4.78
C ALA A 16 -22.64 -24.51 4.32
N MET A 17 -22.12 -23.62 5.15
CA MET A 17 -21.84 -22.25 4.73
C MET A 17 -20.76 -22.29 3.64
N PRO A 18 -20.94 -21.59 2.50
CA PRO A 18 -19.89 -21.50 1.50
C PRO A 18 -18.70 -20.77 2.12
N VAL A 19 -17.59 -21.50 2.29
CA VAL A 19 -16.29 -20.92 2.62
C VAL A 19 -15.91 -20.07 1.42
N SER A 20 -16.02 -18.75 1.55
CA SER A 20 -15.52 -17.84 0.53
C SER A 20 -14.00 -18.01 0.45
N ALA A 21 -13.50 -18.65 -0.61
CA ALA A 21 -12.06 -18.81 -0.81
C ALA A 21 -11.40 -17.42 -0.82
N ALA A 22 -10.44 -17.21 0.09
CA ALA A 22 -9.62 -16.01 0.08
C ALA A 22 -8.82 -15.98 -1.24
N VAL A 23 -8.88 -14.87 -1.97
CA VAL A 23 -8.10 -14.71 -3.20
C VAL A 23 -6.61 -14.71 -2.83
N ALA A 24 -5.84 -15.65 -3.38
CA ALA A 24 -4.40 -15.67 -3.21
C ALA A 24 -3.71 -14.80 -4.27
N LEU A 25 -2.49 -14.35 -3.97
CA LEU A 25 -1.68 -13.55 -4.89
C LEU A 25 -1.46 -14.23 -6.26
N GLY A 26 -1.36 -15.56 -6.29
CA GLY A 26 -1.15 -16.34 -7.53
C GLY A 26 -2.36 -16.32 -8.48
N ASP A 27 -3.58 -16.19 -7.94
CA ASP A 27 -4.81 -16.15 -8.73
C ASP A 27 -5.10 -14.74 -9.27
N ALA A 28 -4.36 -13.74 -8.81
CA ALA A 28 -4.56 -12.33 -9.14
C ALA A 28 -3.75 -11.86 -10.36
N ALA A 29 -3.29 -12.78 -11.23
CA ALA A 29 -2.46 -12.44 -12.37
C ALA A 29 -3.09 -11.44 -13.34
N GLY A 30 -2.24 -10.55 -13.87
CA GLY A 30 -2.65 -9.51 -14.81
C GLY A 30 -1.87 -8.22 -14.66
N SER A 31 -2.20 -7.26 -15.53
CA SER A 31 -1.68 -5.90 -15.48
C SER A 31 -2.75 -4.97 -14.93
N TYR A 32 -2.38 -4.13 -13.97
CA TYR A 32 -3.27 -3.23 -13.27
C TYR A 32 -2.71 -1.82 -13.28
N SER A 33 -3.56 -0.85 -13.60
CA SER A 33 -3.25 0.57 -13.46
C SER A 33 -3.85 1.07 -12.14
N ILE A 34 -3.05 1.73 -11.31
CA ILE A 34 -3.52 2.31 -10.06
C ILE A 34 -4.57 3.38 -10.36
N SER A 35 -5.70 3.30 -9.66
CA SER A 35 -6.77 4.28 -9.69
C SER A 35 -6.62 5.25 -8.51
N PRO A 36 -6.23 6.51 -8.72
CA PRO A 36 -6.08 7.47 -7.63
C PRO A 36 -7.38 7.73 -6.87
N ALA A 37 -8.52 7.69 -7.56
CA ALA A 37 -9.85 7.94 -6.97
C ALA A 37 -10.28 6.88 -5.94
N SER A 38 -9.67 5.69 -5.96
CA SER A 38 -9.95 4.60 -5.02
C SER A 38 -8.73 4.21 -4.19
N SER A 39 -7.70 5.05 -4.21
CA SER A 39 -6.43 4.81 -3.51
C SER A 39 -6.13 5.97 -2.56
N SER A 40 -5.35 5.69 -1.52
CA SER A 40 -4.86 6.69 -0.58
C SER A 40 -3.40 6.41 -0.24
N ILE A 41 -2.55 7.43 -0.34
CA ILE A 41 -1.18 7.38 0.16
C ILE A 41 -1.13 8.23 1.41
N ARG A 42 -1.11 7.60 2.60
CA ARG A 42 -0.90 8.30 3.86
C ARG A 42 0.52 8.09 4.34
N PHE A 43 1.05 9.12 5.00
CA PHE A 43 2.28 9.03 5.75
C PHE A 43 2.15 9.72 7.10
N SER A 44 2.99 9.31 8.05
CA SER A 44 3.10 9.93 9.35
C SER A 44 4.55 10.07 9.80
N ILE A 45 4.83 11.13 10.55
CA ILE A 45 6.12 11.41 11.17
C ILE A 45 5.89 11.71 12.65
N GLY A 46 6.44 10.89 13.53
CA GLY A 46 6.36 11.13 14.98
C GLY A 46 7.17 12.35 15.43
N LYS A 47 6.82 12.91 16.58
CA LYS A 47 7.54 14.01 17.23
C LYS A 47 7.89 13.64 18.68
N VAL A 48 9.05 14.10 19.15
CA VAL A 48 9.46 13.99 20.56
C VAL A 48 8.43 14.68 21.46
N GLY A 49 8.04 14.01 22.55
CA GLY A 49 7.01 14.50 23.47
C GLY A 49 5.57 14.19 23.04
N GLY A 50 5.40 13.42 21.96
CA GLY A 50 4.07 12.98 21.49
C GLY A 50 3.50 13.88 20.39
N GLY A 51 2.53 13.33 19.68
CA GLY A 51 2.02 13.93 18.45
C GLY A 51 2.98 13.76 17.28
N GLY A 52 2.72 14.51 16.21
CA GLY A 52 3.47 14.37 14.97
C GLY A 52 2.77 15.05 13.81
N LEU A 53 3.20 14.68 12.62
CA LEU A 53 2.63 15.12 11.38
C LEU A 53 1.97 13.92 10.68
N ASN A 54 0.74 14.09 10.22
CA ASN A 54 0.09 13.19 9.29
C ASN A 54 -0.12 13.91 7.97
N GLY A 55 0.12 13.23 6.86
CA GLY A 55 -0.07 13.80 5.54
C GLY A 55 -0.49 12.77 4.51
N THR A 56 -0.90 13.28 3.37
CA THR A 56 -1.32 12.49 2.22
C THR A 56 -0.74 13.06 0.93
N PHE A 57 -0.72 12.25 -0.13
CA PHE A 57 -0.48 12.72 -1.49
C PHE A 57 -1.72 12.50 -2.34
N ALA A 58 -2.26 13.58 -2.91
CA ALA A 58 -3.47 13.52 -3.72
C ALA A 58 -3.22 13.13 -5.18
N ARG A 59 -1.99 13.29 -5.69
CA ARG A 59 -1.61 12.96 -7.07
C ARG A 59 -0.50 11.93 -7.10
N PHE A 60 -0.79 10.84 -7.79
CA PHE A 60 0.13 9.74 -8.04
C PHE A 60 -0.36 8.92 -9.23
N LYS A 61 0.53 8.10 -9.77
CA LYS A 61 0.25 7.10 -10.82
C LYS A 61 1.04 5.84 -10.52
N GLY A 62 0.58 4.70 -11.01
CA GLY A 62 1.32 3.46 -10.85
C GLY A 62 0.77 2.33 -11.70
N SER A 63 1.61 1.32 -11.88
CA SER A 63 1.29 0.09 -12.59
C SER A 63 1.78 -1.10 -11.78
N ILE A 64 0.95 -2.14 -11.69
CA ILE A 64 1.29 -3.42 -11.08
C ILE A 64 1.13 -4.50 -12.14
N ARG A 65 2.16 -5.32 -12.35
CA ARG A 65 2.05 -6.56 -13.12
C ARG A 65 2.24 -7.73 -12.16
N ILE A 66 1.23 -8.58 -12.05
CA ILE A 66 1.27 -9.80 -11.24
C ILE A 66 1.42 -10.98 -12.19
N ASP A 67 2.43 -11.79 -11.92
CA ASP A 67 2.69 -13.04 -12.63
C ASP A 67 2.09 -14.22 -11.85
N ASN A 68 1.27 -15.04 -12.52
CA ASN A 68 0.57 -16.18 -11.91
C ASN A 68 1.52 -17.33 -11.58
N SER A 69 2.55 -17.49 -12.40
CA SER A 69 3.38 -18.69 -12.41
C SER A 69 4.49 -18.54 -11.39
N ASP A 70 4.96 -17.30 -11.21
CA ASP A 70 5.91 -16.93 -10.18
C ASP A 70 5.69 -15.48 -9.73
N VAL A 71 5.13 -15.30 -8.54
CA VAL A 71 4.94 -13.96 -7.93
C VAL A 71 6.25 -13.18 -7.87
N GLY A 72 7.40 -13.84 -7.79
CA GLY A 72 8.72 -13.21 -7.82
C GLY A 72 9.06 -12.49 -9.13
N ARG A 73 8.40 -12.86 -10.23
CA ARG A 73 8.48 -12.16 -11.52
C ARG A 73 7.50 -11.00 -11.63
N SER A 74 6.73 -10.68 -10.59
CA SER A 74 5.85 -9.50 -10.58
C SER A 74 6.64 -8.19 -10.55
N ALA A 75 6.03 -7.10 -11.02
CA ALA A 75 6.67 -5.80 -11.08
C ALA A 75 5.73 -4.67 -10.65
N VAL A 76 6.28 -3.67 -9.98
CA VAL A 76 5.59 -2.46 -9.51
C VAL A 76 6.40 -1.24 -9.97
N ASN A 77 5.71 -0.30 -10.62
CA ASN A 77 6.22 1.05 -10.86
C ASN A 77 5.23 2.04 -10.27
N PHE A 78 5.73 3.01 -9.53
CA PHE A 78 4.90 3.98 -8.83
C PHE A 78 5.54 5.37 -8.86
N THR A 79 4.73 6.40 -9.05
CA THR A 79 5.16 7.79 -9.06
C THR A 79 4.21 8.61 -8.21
N ILE A 80 4.77 9.36 -7.26
CA ILE A 80 4.07 10.34 -6.43
C ILE A 80 4.50 11.72 -6.89
N PHE A 81 3.55 12.65 -6.92
CA PHE A 81 3.80 14.04 -7.27
C PHE A 81 3.80 14.90 -5.98
N PRO A 82 4.97 15.34 -5.49
CA PRO A 82 5.08 15.93 -4.15
C PRO A 82 4.36 17.25 -3.96
N GLU A 83 4.07 17.99 -5.05
CA GLU A 83 3.25 19.19 -5.01
C GLU A 83 1.83 18.91 -4.49
N SER A 84 1.38 17.66 -4.58
CA SER A 84 0.07 17.23 -4.07
C SER A 84 0.06 16.87 -2.59
N VAL A 85 1.17 17.08 -1.87
CA VAL A 85 1.24 16.83 -0.43
C VAL A 85 0.20 17.68 0.31
N GLY A 86 -0.48 17.08 1.28
CA GLY A 86 -1.49 17.77 2.09
C GLY A 86 -1.60 17.19 3.50
N THR A 87 -1.60 18.07 4.49
CA THR A 87 -1.73 17.79 5.93
C THR A 87 -3.01 18.42 6.52
N GLY A 88 -3.74 19.20 5.71
CA GLY A 88 -4.86 20.03 6.14
C GLY A 88 -4.43 21.38 6.72
N GLN A 89 -3.12 21.67 6.79
CA GLN A 89 -2.57 22.92 7.30
C GLN A 89 -1.73 23.61 6.22
N GLY A 90 -2.28 24.65 5.58
CA GLY A 90 -1.67 25.28 4.40
C GLY A 90 -0.22 25.76 4.59
N ARG A 91 0.14 26.24 5.79
CA ARG A 91 1.53 26.63 6.11
C ARG A 91 2.49 25.43 6.12
N ILE A 92 2.04 24.30 6.68
CA ILE A 92 2.84 23.06 6.69
C ILE A 92 2.93 22.51 5.27
N ASP A 93 1.83 22.52 4.52
CA ASP A 93 1.82 22.04 3.14
C ASP A 93 2.79 22.85 2.26
N ALA A 94 2.82 24.17 2.42
CA ALA A 94 3.78 25.03 1.73
C ALA A 94 5.23 24.70 2.13
N PHE A 95 5.49 24.48 3.42
CA PHE A 95 6.81 24.09 3.91
C PHE A 95 7.25 22.72 3.35
N LEU A 96 6.35 21.73 3.31
CA LEU A 96 6.65 20.41 2.74
C LEU A 96 7.00 20.51 1.25
N ARG A 97 6.34 21.38 0.48
CA ARG A 97 6.63 21.57 -0.96
C ARG A 97 7.94 22.31 -1.21
N SER A 98 8.45 23.06 -0.24
CA SER A 98 9.68 23.86 -0.38
C SER A 98 10.93 23.02 -0.59
N ASP A 99 12.01 23.67 -1.00
CA ASP A 99 13.36 23.11 -1.16
C ASP A 99 13.95 22.50 0.12
N ALA A 100 13.47 22.93 1.28
CA ALA A 100 13.84 22.38 2.58
C ALA A 100 13.35 20.93 2.78
N VAL A 101 12.26 20.53 2.11
CA VAL A 101 11.68 19.18 2.24
C VAL A 101 11.61 18.50 0.88
N PHE A 102 10.49 18.56 0.14
CA PHE A 102 10.33 17.80 -1.10
C PHE A 102 10.96 18.46 -2.32
N ASP A 103 11.20 19.78 -2.28
CA ASP A 103 11.65 20.57 -3.42
C ASP A 103 10.76 20.34 -4.64
N ALA A 104 9.43 20.45 -4.47
CA ALA A 104 8.46 20.02 -5.47
C ALA A 104 8.58 20.78 -6.80
N ALA A 105 9.17 21.98 -6.78
CA ALA A 105 9.43 22.78 -7.97
C ALA A 105 10.54 22.19 -8.85
N ASN A 106 11.64 21.72 -8.26
CA ASN A 106 12.79 21.20 -9.02
C ASN A 106 12.82 19.66 -9.05
N SER A 107 12.10 19.00 -8.14
CA SER A 107 11.98 17.55 -8.00
C SER A 107 10.50 17.14 -8.03
N PRO A 108 9.84 17.21 -9.20
CA PRO A 108 8.39 17.06 -9.32
C PRO A 108 7.89 15.63 -9.15
N GLU A 109 8.79 14.63 -9.08
CA GLU A 109 8.42 13.23 -8.97
C GLU A 109 9.22 12.51 -7.89
N ILE A 110 8.52 11.72 -7.07
CA ILE A 110 9.10 10.64 -6.26
C ILE A 110 8.75 9.33 -6.96
N GLN A 111 9.76 8.52 -7.31
CA GLN A 111 9.56 7.30 -8.10
C GLN A 111 10.01 6.06 -7.33
N PHE A 112 9.17 5.02 -7.34
CA PHE A 112 9.54 3.70 -6.85
C PHE A 112 9.47 2.68 -8.00
N ARG A 113 10.52 1.87 -8.13
CA ARG A 113 10.59 0.76 -9.09
C ARG A 113 11.01 -0.50 -8.36
N SER A 114 10.16 -1.54 -8.37
CA SER A 114 10.48 -2.82 -7.75
C SER A 114 11.67 -3.49 -8.45
N THR A 115 12.54 -4.11 -7.67
CA THR A 115 13.61 -4.98 -8.13
C THR A 115 13.33 -6.44 -7.81
N SER A 116 12.53 -6.71 -6.77
CA SER A 116 12.08 -8.05 -6.43
C SER A 116 10.75 -8.00 -5.68
N VAL A 117 9.97 -9.07 -5.84
CA VAL A 117 8.78 -9.34 -5.05
C VAL A 117 8.99 -10.69 -4.38
N THR A 118 8.79 -10.78 -3.07
CA THR A 118 8.95 -12.03 -2.33
C THR A 118 7.65 -12.33 -1.62
N ARG A 119 6.96 -13.39 -2.02
CA ARG A 119 5.74 -13.84 -1.34
C ARG A 119 6.09 -14.24 0.09
N THR A 120 5.36 -13.69 1.06
CA THR A 120 5.55 -13.97 2.50
C THR A 120 4.37 -14.74 3.10
N SER A 121 3.21 -14.71 2.46
CA SER A 121 2.06 -15.59 2.74
C SER A 121 1.17 -15.72 1.50
N ASP A 122 -0.01 -16.31 1.62
CA ASP A 122 -0.97 -16.39 0.51
C ASP A 122 -1.47 -15.04 0.01
N THR A 123 -1.54 -14.06 0.91
CA THR A 123 -2.04 -12.71 0.65
C THR A 123 -0.97 -11.65 0.79
N THR A 124 0.21 -11.95 1.37
CA THR A 124 1.24 -10.94 1.62
C THR A 124 2.50 -11.16 0.79
N ALA A 125 3.14 -10.05 0.40
CA ALA A 125 4.44 -10.05 -0.24
C ALA A 125 5.29 -8.87 0.25
N LEU A 126 6.60 -9.11 0.34
CA LEU A 126 7.61 -8.08 0.52
C LEU A 126 8.05 -7.57 -0.86
N VAL A 127 7.82 -6.30 -1.14
CA VAL A 127 8.23 -5.62 -2.38
C VAL A 127 9.49 -4.83 -2.08
N SER A 128 10.62 -5.25 -2.66
CA SER A 128 11.89 -4.51 -2.58
C SER A 128 12.09 -3.73 -3.88
N GLY A 129 12.62 -2.52 -3.78
CA GLY A 129 12.85 -1.70 -4.96
C GLY A 129 13.73 -0.49 -4.72
N ARG A 130 13.90 0.30 -5.76
CA ARG A 130 14.63 1.57 -5.72
C ARG A 130 13.63 2.71 -5.58
N LEU A 131 13.69 3.43 -4.47
CA LEU A 131 12.98 4.70 -4.28
C LEU A 131 13.91 5.85 -4.66
N THR A 132 13.42 6.76 -5.49
CA THR A 132 14.09 7.99 -5.87
C THR A 132 13.28 9.18 -5.42
N ALA A 133 13.88 10.07 -4.64
CA ALA A 133 13.31 11.35 -4.24
C ALA A 133 14.43 12.39 -4.20
N ARG A 134 14.17 13.61 -4.68
CA ARG A 134 15.17 14.69 -4.75
C ARG A 134 16.49 14.30 -5.41
N GLY A 135 16.38 13.57 -6.52
CA GLY A 135 17.55 13.07 -7.27
C GLY A 135 18.38 11.99 -6.56
N LYS A 136 18.01 11.57 -5.35
CA LYS A 136 18.71 10.55 -4.58
C LYS A 136 17.95 9.24 -4.63
N THR A 137 18.66 8.14 -4.89
CA THR A 137 18.06 6.81 -5.05
C THR A 137 18.62 5.81 -4.04
N PHE A 138 17.74 5.16 -3.27
CA PHE A 138 18.11 4.15 -2.29
C PHE A 138 17.22 2.90 -2.37
N PRO A 139 17.72 1.73 -1.91
CA PRO A 139 16.88 0.55 -1.76
C PRO A 139 15.90 0.74 -0.59
N GLU A 140 14.62 0.51 -0.87
CA GLU A 140 13.54 0.54 0.12
C GLU A 140 12.67 -0.71 0.01
N LYS A 141 11.95 -1.01 1.09
CA LYS A 141 11.09 -2.20 1.20
C LYS A 141 9.71 -1.81 1.69
N PHE A 142 8.69 -2.40 1.07
CA PHE A 142 7.29 -2.23 1.44
C PHE A 142 6.62 -3.59 1.56
N THR A 143 5.78 -3.76 2.58
CA THR A 143 4.94 -4.94 2.72
C THR A 143 3.62 -4.66 2.03
N ALA A 144 3.22 -5.50 1.09
CA ALA A 144 1.94 -5.43 0.41
C ALA A 144 1.07 -6.62 0.81
N GLU A 145 -0.16 -6.33 1.23
CA GLU A 145 -1.18 -7.32 1.57
C GLU A 145 -2.36 -7.18 0.61
N LEU A 146 -2.73 -8.28 -0.03
CA LEU A 146 -3.88 -8.39 -0.91
C LEU A 146 -5.16 -8.30 -0.08
N GLY A 147 -5.84 -7.16 -0.21
CA GLY A 147 -7.13 -6.91 0.44
C GLY A 147 -8.34 -7.40 -0.38
N GLY A 148 -8.12 -7.85 -1.61
CA GLY A 148 -9.14 -8.53 -2.41
C GLY A 148 -9.05 -8.26 -3.91
N LEU A 149 -9.79 -9.08 -4.66
CA LEU A 149 -9.96 -8.98 -6.11
C LEU A 149 -11.46 -9.09 -6.41
N LYS A 150 -12.05 -8.06 -7.02
CA LYS A 150 -13.48 -8.05 -7.39
C LYS A 150 -13.70 -7.27 -8.67
N ALA A 151 -14.40 -7.86 -9.63
CA ALA A 151 -14.78 -7.21 -10.90
C ALA A 151 -13.59 -6.51 -11.62
N GLY A 152 -12.43 -7.18 -11.66
CA GLY A 152 -11.21 -6.63 -12.29
C GLY A 152 -10.51 -5.52 -11.48
N MET A 153 -10.99 -5.19 -10.28
CA MET A 153 -10.29 -4.31 -9.34
C MET A 153 -9.53 -5.13 -8.32
N ILE A 154 -8.25 -4.81 -8.14
CA ILE A 154 -7.38 -5.40 -7.12
C ILE A 154 -7.09 -4.36 -6.05
N LYS A 155 -7.13 -4.75 -4.78
CA LYS A 155 -6.86 -3.86 -3.65
C LYS A 155 -5.69 -4.38 -2.83
N PHE A 156 -4.78 -3.49 -2.48
CA PHE A 156 -3.67 -3.75 -1.57
C PHE A 156 -3.69 -2.78 -0.40
N HIS A 157 -3.40 -3.29 0.80
CA HIS A 157 -2.87 -2.48 1.89
C HIS A 157 -1.34 -2.55 1.82
N VAL A 158 -0.67 -1.41 1.88
CA VAL A 158 0.79 -1.36 1.74
C VAL A 158 1.39 -0.53 2.86
N THR A 159 2.36 -1.09 3.57
CA THR A 159 3.07 -0.42 4.66
C THR A 159 4.57 -0.37 4.41
N GLY A 160 5.23 0.64 4.95
CA GLY A 160 6.67 0.78 4.85
C GLY A 160 7.23 1.87 5.73
N LYS A 161 8.54 1.85 5.94
CA LYS A 161 9.26 2.84 6.72
C LYS A 161 10.43 3.35 5.88
N VAL A 162 10.59 4.67 5.81
CA VAL A 162 11.65 5.30 5.01
C VAL A 162 12.40 6.31 5.88
N LEU A 163 13.74 6.31 5.78
CA LEU A 163 14.58 7.31 6.43
C LEU A 163 14.63 8.58 5.57
N ARG A 164 13.99 9.66 6.02
CA ARG A 164 13.90 10.90 5.24
C ARG A 164 15.24 11.60 5.06
N SER A 165 16.18 11.47 5.99
CA SER A 165 17.53 12.03 5.87
C SER A 165 18.32 11.49 4.68
N ARG A 166 18.07 10.23 4.25
CA ARG A 166 18.70 9.66 3.04
C ARG A 166 18.44 10.53 1.82
N TYR A 167 17.27 11.15 1.76
CA TYR A 167 16.83 11.98 0.65
C TYR A 167 17.10 13.47 0.87
N GLY A 168 17.88 13.85 1.89
CA GLY A 168 18.14 15.25 2.24
C GLY A 168 16.96 15.98 2.89
N MET A 169 16.00 15.23 3.43
CA MET A 169 14.83 15.77 4.12
C MET A 169 15.01 15.63 5.63
N ASP A 170 16.07 16.17 6.21
CA ASP A 170 16.45 16.04 7.63
C ASP A 170 16.04 17.24 8.51
N VAL A 171 15.48 18.30 7.92
CA VAL A 171 15.05 19.49 8.68
C VAL A 171 14.15 19.12 9.86
N GLY A 172 14.45 19.68 11.03
CA GLY A 172 13.71 19.42 12.27
C GLY A 172 14.05 18.12 13.00
N THR A 173 15.03 17.32 12.55
CA THR A 173 15.60 16.25 13.39
C THR A 173 16.43 16.84 14.54
N PRO A 174 16.44 16.23 15.74
CA PRO A 174 15.75 15.00 16.12
C PRO A 174 14.32 15.23 16.67
N ILE A 175 13.82 16.48 16.71
CA ILE A 175 12.49 16.81 17.25
C ILE A 175 11.39 16.06 16.48
N TYR A 176 11.45 16.05 15.16
CA TYR A 176 10.65 15.17 14.30
C TYR A 176 11.47 13.94 13.91
N SER A 177 10.82 12.78 13.97
CA SER A 177 11.39 11.49 13.61
C SER A 177 12.09 11.53 12.25
N ASN A 178 13.22 10.83 12.15
CA ASN A 178 13.87 10.59 10.87
C ASN A 178 13.17 9.46 10.08
N ILE A 179 12.28 8.72 10.71
CA ILE A 179 11.48 7.68 10.07
C ILE A 179 10.14 8.28 9.65
N VAL A 180 9.81 8.09 8.38
CA VAL A 180 8.48 8.32 7.82
C VAL A 180 7.78 6.96 7.71
N ASP A 181 6.65 6.83 8.37
CA ASP A 181 5.78 5.68 8.28
C ASP A 181 4.79 5.88 7.13
N PHE A 182 4.69 4.91 6.24
CA PHE A 182 3.70 4.89 5.17
C PHE A 182 2.61 3.86 5.46
N ASP A 183 1.37 4.29 5.32
CA ASP A 183 0.16 3.46 5.35
C ASP A 183 -0.65 3.78 4.11
N MET A 184 -0.70 2.84 3.17
CA MET A 184 -1.28 3.08 1.86
C MET A 184 -2.38 2.06 1.59
N THR A 185 -3.41 2.52 0.90
CA THR A 185 -4.43 1.67 0.30
C THR A 185 -4.37 1.91 -1.19
N LEU A 186 -4.00 0.90 -1.97
CA LEU A 186 -3.86 1.02 -3.41
C LEU A 186 -4.88 0.14 -4.10
N THR A 187 -5.65 0.72 -5.01
CA THR A 187 -6.58 -0.02 -5.85
C THR A 187 -6.15 0.09 -7.30
N GLY A 188 -5.91 -1.06 -7.93
CA GLY A 188 -5.60 -1.18 -9.35
C GLY A 188 -6.82 -1.64 -10.14
N LYS A 189 -7.06 -1.04 -11.29
CA LYS A 189 -8.02 -1.54 -12.29
C LYS A 189 -7.26 -2.35 -13.32
N ARG A 190 -7.75 -3.55 -13.62
CA ARG A 190 -7.19 -4.40 -14.69
C ARG A 190 -7.25 -3.64 -16.02
N GLY A 191 -6.11 -3.62 -16.70
CA GLY A 191 -5.97 -3.09 -18.06
C GLY A 191 -6.45 -4.09 -19.10
#